data_AF-A0A1B7Y821-F1
#
_entry.id   AF-A0A1B7Y821-F1
#
_cell.length_a   1.000
_cell.length_b   1.000
_cell.length_c   1.000
_cell.angle_alpha   90.00
_cell.angle_beta   90.00
_cell.angle_gamma   90.00
#
_symmetry.space_group_name_H-M   'P 1'
#
loop_
_entity.id
_entity.type
_entity.pdbx_description
1 polymer ?
#
loop_
_entity_poly.entity_id
_entity_poly.type
_entity_poly.pdbx_seq_one_letter_code
_entity_poly.pdbx_strand_id
1 'polypeptide(L)'
;MPTEPTCRETLGGSDNLSPTVSEEDFPSYMGHTFSALCKFWRIIHGVTLAYYKNRQYPLPGHVSLDFAEFKYRELLTWAEGLHPDQMLRDGCPHHVIILQHERLRLKTFNARYASPDAAFNASVGQLKQLIVRYRCSYASSAYTLLWQSALIYVANAVLHDTQNPEWRFYFLACIYGYESLRKPYRIAEVITRGLLTMTLRDGDITGTEARHLLKHIREAETNHEEDDVRATFMVDLDLAMTDPDAARVENLAKRFEDIALFREFTTVDDDDVRNFQQIDPTDAGRGSRSGSG
;
A
#
# COMPACT_ATOMS: atom_id res chain seq x y z
N MET A 1 -19.61 -54.04 -31.55
CA MET A 1 -18.48 -54.86 -31.07
C MET A 1 -17.39 -54.84 -32.14
N PRO A 2 -16.40 -53.94 -32.03
CA PRO A 2 -15.19 -54.00 -32.82
C PRO A 2 -13.98 -54.44 -31.97
N THR A 3 -13.18 -55.27 -32.63
CA THR A 3 -11.84 -55.81 -32.38
C THR A 3 -10.79 -54.84 -31.81
N GLU A 4 -10.00 -55.33 -30.84
CA GLU A 4 -8.62 -54.83 -30.59
C GLU A 4 -7.72 -55.11 -31.81
N PRO A 5 -6.69 -54.27 -32.03
CA PRO A 5 -5.35 -54.85 -31.98
C PRO A 5 -4.25 -53.94 -31.39
N THR A 6 -3.46 -54.55 -30.50
CA THR A 6 -2.00 -54.67 -30.53
C THR A 6 -1.13 -53.41 -30.61
N CYS A 7 -0.48 -53.10 -29.47
CA CYS A 7 0.71 -52.28 -29.36
C CYS A 7 1.85 -52.76 -30.29
N ARG A 8 2.43 -51.84 -31.06
CA ARG A 8 3.79 -51.98 -31.61
C ARG A 8 4.65 -50.85 -31.09
N GLU A 9 5.51 -51.20 -30.14
CA GLU A 9 6.70 -50.43 -29.80
C GLU A 9 7.69 -50.50 -30.97
N THR A 10 8.21 -49.34 -31.38
CA THR A 10 9.47 -49.29 -32.12
C THR A 10 10.36 -48.31 -31.39
N LEU A 11 11.29 -48.85 -30.60
CA LEU A 11 12.47 -48.15 -30.12
C LEU A 11 13.39 -47.88 -31.31
N GLY A 12 13.60 -46.60 -31.61
CA GLY A 12 14.72 -46.13 -32.43
C GLY A 12 15.35 -44.96 -31.69
N GLY A 13 16.44 -45.21 -30.99
CA GLY A 13 17.22 -44.16 -30.32
C GLY A 13 18.02 -43.33 -31.32
N SER A 14 18.18 -42.04 -31.03
CA SER A 14 19.43 -41.32 -31.26
C SER A 14 19.44 -40.02 -30.46
N ASP A 15 20.61 -39.75 -29.90
CA ASP A 15 20.92 -38.75 -28.89
C ASP A 15 20.74 -37.29 -29.32
N ASN A 16 20.67 -36.43 -28.29
CA ASN A 16 21.02 -35.01 -28.26
C ASN A 16 20.17 -34.04 -29.09
N LEU A 17 19.17 -33.46 -28.43
CA LEU A 17 18.91 -32.01 -28.49
C LEU A 17 18.42 -31.55 -27.12
N SER A 18 19.24 -30.76 -26.43
CA SER A 18 18.71 -29.84 -25.42
C SER A 18 17.66 -28.97 -26.12
N PRO A 19 16.40 -28.91 -25.65
CA PRO A 19 15.46 -27.98 -26.25
C PRO A 19 15.91 -26.59 -25.79
N THR A 20 16.55 -25.85 -26.69
CA THR A 20 16.42 -24.40 -26.68
C THR A 20 14.93 -24.12 -26.81
N VAL A 21 14.27 -23.89 -25.67
CA VAL A 21 12.87 -23.49 -25.64
C VAL A 21 12.80 -22.14 -26.32
N SER A 22 12.41 -22.16 -27.60
CA SER A 22 12.03 -20.98 -28.35
C SER A 22 10.88 -20.30 -27.59
N GLU A 23 10.96 -19.00 -27.37
CA GLU A 23 9.94 -18.22 -26.62
C GLU A 23 8.53 -18.24 -27.25
N GLU A 24 8.34 -18.94 -28.38
CA GLU A 24 7.08 -19.06 -29.12
C GLU A 24 6.12 -20.14 -28.57
N ASP A 25 6.55 -21.01 -27.65
CA ASP A 25 5.72 -22.14 -27.15
C ASP A 25 4.91 -21.85 -25.87
N PHE A 26 4.85 -20.59 -25.42
CA PHE A 26 4.00 -20.25 -24.28
C PHE A 26 2.53 -20.12 -24.73
N PRO A 27 1.58 -20.76 -24.02
CA PRO A 27 0.16 -20.57 -24.28
C PRO A 27 -0.21 -19.07 -24.32
N SER A 28 -1.16 -18.66 -25.15
CA SER A 28 -1.56 -17.25 -25.28
C SER A 28 -1.97 -16.57 -23.96
N TYR A 29 -2.38 -17.37 -22.95
CA TYR A 29 -2.69 -16.90 -21.59
C TYR A 29 -1.45 -16.75 -20.69
N MET A 30 -0.33 -17.42 -21.01
CA MET A 30 0.99 -17.28 -20.37
C MET A 30 1.77 -16.08 -20.93
N GLY A 31 1.07 -15.06 -21.44
CA GLY A 31 1.67 -13.89 -22.08
C GLY A 31 2.78 -13.24 -21.24
N HIS A 32 3.53 -12.33 -21.89
CA HIS A 32 4.72 -11.64 -21.37
C HIS A 32 4.58 -11.05 -19.94
N THR A 33 3.37 -10.86 -19.45
CA THR A 33 3.00 -10.36 -18.12
C THR A 33 3.59 -11.19 -16.98
N PHE A 34 3.48 -12.52 -17.02
CA PHE A 34 3.98 -13.35 -15.92
C PHE A 34 5.51 -13.28 -15.81
N SER A 35 6.21 -13.46 -16.94
CA SER A 35 7.67 -13.32 -17.00
C SER A 35 8.14 -11.93 -16.56
N ALA A 36 7.45 -10.87 -16.98
CA ALA A 36 7.72 -9.51 -16.54
C ALA A 36 7.57 -9.33 -15.02
N LEU A 37 6.49 -9.87 -14.43
CA LEU A 37 6.25 -9.85 -12.99
C LEU A 37 7.32 -10.64 -12.22
N CYS A 38 7.73 -11.82 -12.69
CA CYS A 38 8.80 -12.59 -12.04
C CYS A 38 10.12 -11.79 -12.00
N LYS A 39 10.47 -11.11 -13.10
CA LYS A 39 11.67 -10.26 -13.16
C LYS A 39 11.55 -9.07 -12.20
N PHE A 40 10.39 -8.43 -12.14
CA PHE A 40 10.08 -7.36 -11.19
C PHE A 40 10.25 -7.82 -9.74
N TRP A 41 9.56 -8.88 -9.35
CA TRP A 41 9.60 -9.42 -7.99
C TRP A 41 10.99 -9.87 -7.57
N ARG A 42 11.83 -10.34 -8.51
CA ARG A 42 13.24 -10.64 -8.24
C ARG A 42 14.04 -9.39 -7.85
N ILE A 43 13.82 -8.25 -8.51
CA ILE A 43 14.47 -6.98 -8.18
C ILE A 43 14.00 -6.53 -6.79
N ILE A 44 12.68 -6.50 -6.56
CA ILE A 44 12.07 -6.08 -5.29
C ILE A 44 12.54 -6.97 -4.13
N HIS A 45 12.55 -8.29 -4.32
CA HIS A 45 13.05 -9.22 -3.31
C HIS A 45 14.53 -8.96 -2.97
N GLY A 46 15.35 -8.59 -3.95
CA GLY A 46 16.73 -8.16 -3.71
C GLY A 46 16.83 -6.93 -2.81
N VAL A 47 15.93 -5.95 -2.98
CA VAL A 47 15.81 -4.79 -2.08
C VAL A 47 15.38 -5.24 -0.69
N THR A 48 14.31 -6.04 -0.60
CA THR A 48 13.79 -6.54 0.70
C THR A 48 14.87 -7.28 1.49
N LEU A 49 15.66 -8.13 0.85
CA LEU A 49 16.76 -8.83 1.51
C LEU A 49 17.83 -7.86 2.01
N ALA A 50 18.27 -6.90 1.19
CA ALA A 50 19.28 -5.93 1.60
C ALA A 50 18.83 -5.03 2.77
N TYR A 51 17.53 -4.72 2.82
CA TYR A 51 16.97 -3.82 3.82
C TYR A 51 16.57 -4.53 5.12
N TYR A 52 16.22 -5.82 5.08
CA TYR A 52 15.56 -6.49 6.21
C TYR A 52 16.18 -7.85 6.62
N LYS A 53 17.09 -8.44 5.83
CA LYS A 53 17.73 -9.71 6.21
C LYS A 53 18.69 -9.50 7.39
N ASN A 54 18.53 -10.28 8.46
CA ASN A 54 19.41 -10.31 9.62
C ASN A 54 19.65 -8.93 10.28
N ARG A 55 18.60 -8.11 10.42
CA ARG A 55 18.75 -6.78 11.02
C ARG A 55 19.17 -6.85 12.49
N GLN A 56 20.34 -6.30 12.79
CA GLN A 56 20.80 -5.94 14.13
C GLN A 56 20.85 -4.41 14.35
N TYR A 57 20.72 -3.59 13.29
CA TYR A 57 20.87 -2.13 13.33
C TYR A 57 19.83 -1.37 12.46
N PRO A 58 19.56 -0.07 12.75
CA PRO A 58 18.73 0.82 11.91
C PRO A 58 19.26 1.00 10.48
N LEU A 59 18.36 1.21 9.50
CA LEU A 59 18.70 1.29 8.07
C LEU A 59 19.73 2.36 7.66
N PRO A 60 19.78 3.57 8.26
CA PRO A 60 20.73 4.61 7.85
C PRO A 60 22.21 4.17 7.92
N GLY A 61 22.53 3.11 8.68
CA GLY A 61 23.89 2.57 8.75
C GLY A 61 24.19 1.38 7.81
N HIS A 62 23.18 0.77 7.17
CA HIS A 62 23.32 -0.53 6.49
C HIS A 62 23.24 -0.46 4.96
N VAL A 63 22.54 0.54 4.40
CA VAL A 63 22.32 0.64 2.94
C VAL A 63 22.82 1.98 2.41
N SER A 64 23.73 1.95 1.43
CA SER A 64 24.26 3.16 0.80
C SER A 64 23.29 3.74 -0.24
N LEU A 65 23.38 5.06 -0.46
CA LEU A 65 22.68 5.74 -1.55
C LEU A 65 23.01 5.09 -2.91
N ASP A 66 24.26 4.66 -3.10
CA ASP A 66 24.71 3.97 -4.31
C ASP A 66 23.94 2.66 -4.57
N PHE A 67 23.59 1.91 -3.52
CA PHE A 67 22.79 0.71 -3.65
C PHE A 67 21.35 1.04 -4.09
N ALA A 68 20.75 2.07 -3.49
CA ALA A 68 19.42 2.51 -3.87
C ALA A 68 19.37 2.99 -5.32
N GLU A 69 20.38 3.75 -5.76
CA GLU A 69 20.52 4.18 -7.14
C GLU A 69 20.69 2.99 -8.10
N PHE A 70 21.54 2.03 -7.74
CA PHE A 70 21.73 0.82 -8.55
C PHE A 70 20.42 0.05 -8.75
N LYS A 71 19.64 -0.15 -7.67
CA LYS A 71 18.35 -0.84 -7.73
C LYS A 71 17.30 -0.07 -8.52
N TYR A 72 17.29 1.25 -8.39
CA TYR A 72 16.42 2.10 -9.21
C TYR A 72 16.74 1.99 -10.70
N ARG A 73 18.02 1.97 -11.06
CA ARG A 73 18.45 1.74 -12.46
C ARG A 73 18.04 0.35 -12.96
N GLU A 74 18.15 -0.71 -12.16
CA GLU A 74 17.63 -2.04 -12.52
C GLU A 74 16.12 -2.00 -12.83
N LEU A 75 15.32 -1.29 -12.02
CA LEU A 75 13.89 -1.12 -12.26
C LEU A 75 13.60 -0.36 -13.55
N LEU A 76 14.35 0.71 -13.84
CA LEU A 76 14.22 1.45 -15.10
C LEU A 76 14.54 0.58 -16.31
N THR A 77 15.66 -0.15 -16.28
CA THR A 77 16.02 -1.08 -17.35
C THR A 77 14.97 -2.17 -17.55
N TRP A 78 14.40 -2.68 -16.45
CA TRP A 78 13.27 -3.63 -16.51
C TRP A 78 12.04 -3.00 -17.19
N ALA A 79 11.63 -1.80 -16.79
CA ALA A 79 10.48 -1.10 -17.37
C ALA A 79 10.68 -0.76 -18.85
N GLU A 80 11.90 -0.40 -19.25
CA GLU A 80 12.27 -0.18 -20.65
C GLU A 80 12.18 -1.47 -21.48
N GLY A 81 12.45 -2.63 -20.88
CA GLY A 81 12.38 -3.94 -21.54
C GLY A 81 10.98 -4.56 -21.64
N LEU A 82 9.92 -3.89 -21.17
CA LEU A 82 8.55 -4.41 -21.26
C LEU A 82 8.04 -4.47 -22.71
N HIS A 83 7.23 -5.49 -23.01
CA HIS A 83 6.71 -5.72 -24.36
C HIS A 83 5.76 -4.57 -24.78
N PRO A 84 5.72 -4.15 -26.07
CA PRO A 84 4.84 -3.08 -26.53
C PRO A 84 3.36 -3.28 -26.20
N ASP A 85 2.88 -4.53 -26.13
CA ASP A 85 1.50 -4.86 -25.75
C ASP A 85 1.19 -4.60 -24.27
N GLN A 86 2.23 -4.37 -23.47
CA GLN A 86 2.14 -3.97 -22.08
C GLN A 86 2.25 -2.46 -21.92
N MET A 87 2.11 -1.66 -22.99
CA MET A 87 2.12 -0.19 -22.89
C MET A 87 0.77 0.35 -22.39
N LEU A 88 0.84 1.40 -21.56
CA LEU A 88 -0.36 2.13 -21.13
C LEU A 88 -1.07 2.74 -22.35
N ARG A 89 -2.28 2.27 -22.61
CA ARG A 89 -3.19 2.81 -23.63
C ARG A 89 -4.61 2.87 -23.06
N ASP A 90 -5.45 3.70 -23.64
CA ASP A 90 -6.88 3.70 -23.29
C ASP A 90 -7.48 2.33 -23.57
N GLY A 91 -8.12 1.74 -22.54
CA GLY A 91 -8.68 0.39 -22.61
C GLY A 91 -7.67 -0.77 -22.54
N CYS A 92 -6.41 -0.53 -22.12
CA CYS A 92 -5.45 -1.62 -21.92
C CYS A 92 -5.94 -2.63 -20.86
N PRO A 93 -5.57 -3.92 -20.93
CA PRO A 93 -5.95 -4.88 -19.90
C PRO A 93 -5.48 -4.45 -18.50
N HIS A 94 -6.25 -4.77 -17.46
CA HIS A 94 -5.95 -4.34 -16.09
C HIS A 94 -4.53 -4.71 -15.60
N HIS A 95 -3.98 -5.84 -16.04
CA HIS A 95 -2.62 -6.27 -15.67
C HIS A 95 -1.53 -5.38 -16.27
N VAL A 96 -1.83 -4.67 -17.35
CA VAL A 96 -0.92 -3.71 -17.98
C VAL A 96 -0.74 -2.49 -17.09
N ILE A 97 -1.82 -1.93 -16.53
CA ILE A 97 -1.74 -0.79 -15.62
C ILE A 97 -0.91 -1.11 -14.37
N ILE A 98 -1.05 -2.31 -13.82
CA ILE A 98 -0.28 -2.76 -12.65
C ILE A 98 1.23 -2.78 -12.94
N LEU A 99 1.61 -3.10 -14.18
CA LEU A 99 3.01 -3.19 -14.62
C LEU A 99 3.60 -1.86 -15.07
N GLN A 100 2.78 -0.83 -15.24
CA GLN A 100 3.20 0.44 -15.79
C GLN A 100 3.72 1.36 -14.68
N HIS A 101 5.04 1.39 -14.54
CA HIS A 101 5.73 2.64 -14.27
C HIS A 101 5.82 3.37 -15.61
N GLU A 102 5.24 4.56 -15.75
CA GLU A 102 5.21 5.24 -17.04
C GLU A 102 6.61 5.27 -17.66
N ARG A 103 6.69 4.89 -18.94
CA ARG A 103 7.86 5.03 -19.82
C ARG A 103 8.23 6.50 -20.08
N LEU A 104 8.07 7.39 -19.09
CA LEU A 104 8.71 8.68 -19.11
C LEU A 104 10.21 8.41 -19.09
N ARG A 105 10.80 8.43 -20.29
CA ARG A 105 12.24 8.39 -20.53
C ARG A 105 12.90 9.35 -19.54
N LEU A 106 13.45 8.81 -18.45
CA LEU A 106 14.46 9.51 -17.66
C LEU A 106 15.78 9.44 -18.44
N LYS A 107 15.78 10.04 -19.64
CA LYS A 107 16.98 10.23 -20.46
C LYS A 107 18.04 11.10 -19.74
N THR A 108 17.71 11.64 -18.57
CA THR A 108 18.42 12.71 -17.89
C THR A 108 18.34 12.55 -16.37
N PHE A 109 19.04 11.58 -15.78
CA PHE A 109 19.87 11.89 -14.59
C PHE A 109 21.12 12.69 -15.04
N ASN A 110 20.87 13.67 -15.91
CA ASN A 110 21.79 14.66 -16.45
C ASN A 110 21.10 16.05 -16.48
N ALA A 111 19.99 16.20 -15.74
CA ALA A 111 19.48 17.51 -15.38
C ALA A 111 20.32 18.00 -14.19
N ARG A 112 20.87 19.21 -14.27
CA ARG A 112 21.72 19.82 -13.22
C ARG A 112 21.04 19.94 -11.83
N TYR A 113 19.79 19.49 -11.70
CA TYR A 113 18.92 19.62 -10.52
C TYR A 113 18.13 18.33 -10.20
N ALA A 114 18.51 17.16 -10.76
CA ALA A 114 17.85 15.90 -10.39
C ALA A 114 18.26 15.49 -8.97
N SER A 115 17.36 15.66 -8.00
CA SER A 115 17.54 15.18 -6.62
C SER A 115 16.74 13.89 -6.37
N PRO A 116 17.12 13.08 -5.37
CA PRO A 116 16.31 11.94 -4.92
C PRO A 116 14.86 12.34 -4.60
N ASP A 117 14.66 13.49 -3.97
CA ASP A 117 13.34 14.02 -3.61
C ASP A 117 12.50 14.35 -4.85
N ALA A 118 13.11 14.91 -5.90
CA ALA A 118 12.41 15.18 -7.15
C ALA A 118 11.94 13.89 -7.84
N ALA A 119 12.77 12.84 -7.82
CA ALA A 119 12.40 11.53 -8.35
C ALA A 119 11.29 10.88 -7.51
N PHE A 120 11.40 10.92 -6.18
CA PHE A 120 10.37 10.42 -5.26
C PHE A 120 9.03 11.12 -5.47
N ASN A 121 9.01 12.45 -5.48
CA ASN A 121 7.80 13.25 -5.66
C ASN A 121 7.14 12.98 -7.03
N ALA A 122 7.94 12.86 -8.10
CA ALA A 122 7.43 12.50 -9.42
C ALA A 122 6.81 11.09 -9.43
N SER A 123 7.47 10.10 -8.82
CA SER A 123 6.97 8.73 -8.71
C SER A 123 5.68 8.66 -7.89
N VAL A 124 5.60 9.37 -6.75
CA VAL A 124 4.38 9.44 -5.94
C VAL A 124 3.23 10.10 -6.73
N GLY A 125 3.52 11.19 -7.46
CA GLY A 125 2.55 11.86 -8.33
C GLY A 125 1.97 10.92 -9.40
N GLN A 126 2.83 10.15 -10.07
CA GLN A 126 2.39 9.13 -11.04
C GLN A 126 1.55 8.04 -10.38
N LEU A 127 1.97 7.56 -9.21
CA LEU A 127 1.28 6.49 -8.49
C LEU A 127 -0.12 6.91 -8.01
N LYS A 128 -0.26 8.16 -7.56
CA LYS A 128 -1.56 8.79 -7.23
C LYS A 128 -2.51 8.74 -8.44
N GLN A 129 -2.05 9.19 -9.61
CA GLN A 129 -2.85 9.16 -10.83
C GLN A 129 -3.20 7.74 -11.27
N LEU A 130 -2.24 6.81 -11.17
CA LEU A 130 -2.43 5.40 -11.52
C LEU A 130 -3.49 4.74 -10.65
N ILE A 131 -3.47 4.99 -9.34
CA ILE A 131 -4.49 4.48 -8.39
C ILE A 131 -5.88 4.97 -8.79
N VAL A 132 -6.05 6.27 -9.02
CA VAL A 132 -7.36 6.84 -9.38
C VAL A 132 -7.84 6.24 -10.69
N ARG A 133 -6.99 6.24 -11.72
CA ARG A 133 -7.31 5.66 -13.03
C ARG A 133 -7.66 4.17 -12.93
N TYR A 134 -6.89 3.41 -12.15
CA TYR A 134 -7.11 1.98 -12.00
C TYR A 134 -8.46 1.67 -11.35
N ARG A 135 -8.80 2.39 -10.27
CA ARG A 135 -10.08 2.24 -9.58
C ARG A 135 -11.27 2.65 -10.46
N CYS A 136 -11.14 3.75 -11.21
CA CYS A 136 -12.24 4.25 -12.05
C CYS A 136 -12.46 3.43 -13.33
N SER A 137 -11.40 2.80 -13.87
CA SER A 137 -11.47 2.17 -15.19
C SER A 137 -11.52 0.64 -15.16
N TYR A 138 -11.23 -0.01 -14.03
CA TYR A 138 -11.10 -1.47 -13.98
C TYR A 138 -11.83 -2.09 -12.80
N ALA A 139 -12.78 -2.98 -13.10
CA ALA A 139 -13.47 -3.80 -12.09
C ALA A 139 -12.51 -4.68 -11.27
N SER A 140 -11.35 -5.04 -11.84
CA SER A 140 -10.31 -5.80 -11.15
C SER A 140 -9.75 -5.08 -9.93
N SER A 141 -9.87 -3.75 -9.84
CA SER A 141 -9.49 -3.01 -8.64
C SER A 141 -10.20 -3.51 -7.37
N ALA A 142 -11.39 -4.10 -7.50
CA ALA A 142 -12.14 -4.64 -6.39
C ALA A 142 -11.72 -6.06 -5.95
N TYR A 143 -10.93 -6.79 -6.76
CA TYR A 143 -10.61 -8.20 -6.47
C TYR A 143 -9.18 -8.64 -6.71
N THR A 144 -8.29 -7.78 -7.22
CA THR A 144 -6.86 -8.09 -7.33
C THR A 144 -6.06 -7.40 -6.25
N LEU A 145 -5.23 -8.16 -5.54
CA LEU A 145 -4.34 -7.62 -4.53
C LEU A 145 -3.04 -7.04 -5.13
N LEU A 146 -2.81 -7.09 -6.44
CA LEU A 146 -1.51 -6.76 -7.06
C LEU A 146 -1.10 -5.27 -6.99
N TRP A 147 -2.04 -4.37 -6.67
CA TRP A 147 -1.82 -2.92 -6.61
C TRP A 147 -1.86 -2.37 -5.16
N GLN A 148 -2.03 -3.25 -4.18
CA GLN A 148 -1.94 -2.98 -2.75
C GLN A 148 -0.67 -2.23 -2.33
N SER A 149 0.48 -2.51 -2.94
CA SER A 149 1.73 -1.83 -2.61
C SER A 149 1.63 -0.36 -2.99
N ALA A 150 0.98 -0.05 -4.12
CA ALA A 150 0.75 1.32 -4.54
C ALA A 150 -0.03 2.11 -3.48
N LEU A 151 -1.09 1.51 -2.92
CA LEU A 151 -1.88 2.10 -1.84
C LEU A 151 -1.03 2.39 -0.60
N ILE A 152 -0.18 1.44 -0.17
CA ILE A 152 0.72 1.62 0.98
C ILE A 152 1.70 2.76 0.72
N TYR A 153 2.37 2.77 -0.43
CA TYR A 153 3.35 3.82 -0.75
C TYR A 153 2.72 5.21 -0.85
N VAL A 154 1.56 5.34 -1.52
CA VAL A 154 0.85 6.62 -1.58
C VAL A 154 0.36 7.06 -0.21
N ALA A 155 -0.20 6.14 0.60
CA ALA A 155 -0.63 6.46 1.95
C ALA A 155 0.54 6.99 2.80
N ASN A 156 1.70 6.31 2.81
CA ASN A 156 2.89 6.79 3.52
C ASN A 156 3.33 8.17 3.03
N ALA A 157 3.40 8.37 1.71
CA ALA A 157 3.85 9.63 1.14
C ALA A 157 2.93 10.81 1.49
N VAL A 158 1.61 10.60 1.56
CA VAL A 158 0.67 11.68 1.93
C VAL A 158 0.56 11.88 3.44
N LEU A 159 0.83 10.86 4.25
CA LEU A 159 0.92 11.01 5.70
C LEU A 159 2.23 11.68 6.15
N HIS A 160 3.28 11.60 5.33
CA HIS A 160 4.52 12.33 5.58
C HIS A 160 4.36 13.85 5.38
N ASP A 161 3.40 14.29 4.56
CA ASP A 161 3.12 15.71 4.25
C ASP A 161 1.63 16.02 4.37
N THR A 162 1.12 16.03 5.60
CA THR A 162 -0.30 16.36 5.89
C THR A 162 -0.60 17.86 5.84
N GLN A 163 0.40 18.70 5.53
CA GLN A 163 0.19 20.12 5.21
C GLN A 163 -0.34 20.31 3.78
N ASN A 164 -0.08 19.35 2.89
CA ASN A 164 -0.61 19.39 1.54
C ASN A 164 -2.14 19.20 1.54
N PRO A 165 -2.95 20.15 1.02
CA PRO A 165 -4.41 20.08 1.10
C PRO A 165 -5.02 18.83 0.45
N GLU A 166 -4.30 18.17 -0.47
CA GLU A 166 -4.75 16.96 -1.14
C GLU A 166 -4.47 15.68 -0.35
N TRP A 167 -3.72 15.73 0.76
CA TRP A 167 -3.29 14.54 1.52
C TRP A 167 -4.49 13.65 1.86
N ARG A 168 -5.55 14.28 2.35
CA ARG A 168 -6.74 13.60 2.87
C ARG A 168 -7.53 12.93 1.76
N PHE A 169 -7.62 13.56 0.59
CA PHE A 169 -8.26 12.97 -0.59
C PHE A 169 -7.56 11.68 -1.00
N TYR A 170 -6.23 11.71 -1.15
CA TYR A 170 -5.47 10.53 -1.56
C TYR A 170 -5.40 9.46 -0.47
N PHE A 171 -5.32 9.85 0.81
CA PHE A 171 -5.37 8.91 1.93
C PHE A 171 -6.70 8.16 1.96
N LEU A 172 -7.83 8.87 1.88
CA LEU A 172 -9.15 8.24 1.81
C LEU A 172 -9.30 7.39 0.54
N ALA A 173 -8.75 7.83 -0.59
CA ALA A 173 -8.73 7.01 -1.81
C ALA A 173 -7.98 5.68 -1.61
N CYS A 174 -6.96 5.63 -0.75
CA CYS A 174 -6.28 4.39 -0.37
C CYS A 174 -7.14 3.54 0.58
N ILE A 175 -7.70 4.14 1.63
CA ILE A 175 -8.58 3.46 2.59
C ILE A 175 -9.78 2.81 1.89
N TYR A 176 -10.47 3.55 1.02
CA TYR A 176 -11.59 3.03 0.23
C TYR A 176 -11.17 2.06 -0.87
N GLY A 177 -9.89 2.04 -1.27
CA GLY A 177 -9.36 0.98 -2.13
C GLY A 177 -9.36 -0.38 -1.41
N TYR A 178 -9.04 -0.38 -0.12
CA TYR A 178 -9.08 -1.57 0.72
C TYR A 178 -10.50 -2.03 1.07
N GLU A 179 -11.47 -1.12 1.09
CA GLU A 179 -12.89 -1.50 1.25
C GLU A 179 -13.31 -2.52 0.20
N SER A 180 -13.05 -2.23 -1.09
CA SER A 180 -13.41 -3.16 -2.17
C SER A 180 -12.64 -4.47 -2.09
N LEU A 181 -11.38 -4.45 -1.63
CA LEU A 181 -10.52 -5.61 -1.50
C LEU A 181 -10.82 -6.48 -0.27
N ARG A 182 -11.54 -5.95 0.72
CA ARG A 182 -11.85 -6.68 1.95
C ARG A 182 -12.65 -7.95 1.69
N LYS A 183 -13.65 -7.88 0.81
CA LYS A 183 -14.51 -9.03 0.47
C LYS A 183 -13.68 -10.27 0.07
N PRO A 184 -12.76 -10.16 -0.90
CA PRO A 184 -11.89 -11.27 -1.26
C PRO A 184 -10.70 -11.47 -0.30
N TYR A 185 -10.28 -10.45 0.46
CA TYR A 185 -9.05 -10.50 1.26
C TYR A 185 -9.19 -9.87 2.65
N ARG A 186 -9.24 -10.70 3.71
CA ARG A 186 -9.24 -10.26 5.11
C ARG A 186 -8.04 -9.36 5.49
N ILE A 187 -6.91 -9.54 4.82
CA ILE A 187 -5.70 -8.73 5.04
C ILE A 187 -5.93 -7.24 4.77
N ALA A 188 -6.91 -6.88 3.93
CA ALA A 188 -7.25 -5.50 3.67
C ALA A 188 -7.68 -4.77 4.96
N GLU A 189 -8.46 -5.42 5.85
CA GLU A 189 -8.84 -4.82 7.14
C GLU A 189 -7.61 -4.58 8.02
N VAL A 190 -6.67 -5.53 8.07
CA VAL A 190 -5.44 -5.39 8.87
C VAL A 190 -4.59 -4.24 8.35
N ILE A 191 -4.48 -4.09 7.02
CA ILE A 191 -3.79 -2.95 6.39
C ILE A 191 -4.48 -1.63 6.72
N THR A 192 -5.81 -1.55 6.57
CA THR A 192 -6.59 -0.38 6.94
C THR A 192 -6.34 0.01 8.39
N ARG A 193 -6.40 -0.93 9.33
CA ARG A 193 -6.13 -0.67 10.76
C ARG A 193 -4.72 -0.14 10.96
N GLY A 194 -3.72 -0.73 10.29
CA GLY A 194 -2.34 -0.24 10.34
C GLY A 194 -2.20 1.21 9.86
N LEU A 195 -2.79 1.54 8.71
CA LEU A 195 -2.76 2.90 8.15
C LEU A 195 -3.50 3.92 9.02
N LEU A 196 -4.68 3.56 9.55
CA LEU A 196 -5.42 4.44 10.48
C LEU A 196 -4.69 4.60 11.82
N THR A 197 -3.92 3.60 12.23
CA THR A 197 -3.08 3.72 13.44
C THR A 197 -1.99 4.76 13.25
N MET A 198 -1.44 4.90 12.04
CA MET A 198 -0.46 5.95 11.72
C MET A 198 -1.08 7.34 11.86
N THR A 199 -2.26 7.60 11.27
CA THR A 199 -2.95 8.90 11.40
C THR A 199 -3.36 9.21 12.84
N LEU A 200 -3.78 8.19 13.59
CA LEU A 200 -4.09 8.28 15.01
C LEU A 200 -2.86 8.47 15.89
N ARG A 201 -1.66 8.12 15.44
CA ARG A 201 -0.43 8.41 16.19
C ARG A 201 -0.03 9.87 16.00
N ASP A 202 -0.19 10.40 14.78
CA ASP A 202 0.48 11.63 14.37
C ASP A 202 -0.39 12.89 14.54
N GLY A 203 -1.71 12.78 14.42
CA GLY A 203 -2.59 13.92 14.76
C GLY A 203 -3.77 14.07 13.83
N ASP A 204 -3.65 13.45 12.66
CA ASP A 204 -4.34 13.93 11.47
C ASP A 204 -5.83 13.52 11.43
N ILE A 205 -6.21 12.54 12.25
CA ILE A 205 -7.56 11.99 12.36
C ILE A 205 -7.89 11.71 13.85
N THR A 206 -9.17 11.91 14.22
CA THR A 206 -9.69 11.61 15.56
C THR A 206 -10.00 10.11 15.75
N GLY A 207 -10.05 9.65 17.01
CA GLY A 207 -10.45 8.27 17.34
C GLY A 207 -11.84 7.91 16.79
N THR A 208 -12.80 8.84 16.89
CA THR A 208 -14.17 8.66 16.40
C THR A 208 -14.22 8.52 14.88
N GLU A 209 -13.51 9.38 14.15
CA GLU A 209 -13.44 9.33 12.70
C GLU A 209 -12.75 8.04 12.21
N ALA A 210 -11.62 7.64 12.83
CA ALA A 210 -10.91 6.43 12.45
C ALA A 210 -11.77 5.17 12.66
N ARG A 211 -12.52 5.08 13.77
CA ARG A 211 -13.47 4.00 14.00
C ARG A 211 -14.62 4.01 13.00
N HIS A 212 -15.12 5.18 12.61
CA HIS A 212 -16.15 5.31 11.58
C HIS A 212 -15.67 4.78 10.22
N LEU A 213 -14.46 5.16 9.80
CA LEU A 213 -13.84 4.67 8.57
C LEU A 213 -13.65 3.15 8.60
N LEU A 214 -13.18 2.60 9.73
CA LEU A 214 -13.01 1.16 9.90
C LEU A 214 -14.35 0.41 9.88
N LYS A 215 -15.39 0.99 10.49
CA LYS A 215 -16.74 0.40 10.50
C LYS A 215 -17.32 0.29 9.09
N HIS A 216 -17.15 1.33 8.27
CA HIS A 216 -17.59 1.32 6.88
C HIS A 216 -16.96 0.16 6.09
N ILE A 217 -15.69 -0.14 6.36
CA ILE A 217 -15.00 -1.30 5.78
C ILE A 217 -15.56 -2.60 6.38
N ARG A 218 -15.82 -2.66 7.69
CA ARG A 218 -16.36 -3.84 8.38
C ARG A 218 -17.72 -4.34 7.92
N GLU A 219 -18.61 -3.42 7.56
CA GLU A 219 -19.99 -3.73 7.19
C GLU A 219 -20.12 -4.54 5.88
N ALA A 220 -19.01 -4.78 5.16
CA ALA A 220 -19.02 -5.43 3.85
C ALA A 220 -19.10 -6.98 3.83
N GLU A 221 -19.18 -7.70 4.97
CA GLU A 221 -19.75 -9.07 5.14
C GLU A 221 -19.35 -9.70 6.49
N THR A 222 -20.30 -10.40 7.15
CA THR A 222 -20.31 -10.79 8.58
C THR A 222 -19.92 -12.25 8.90
N ASN A 223 -19.32 -13.02 7.99
CA ASN A 223 -19.27 -14.49 8.13
C ASN A 223 -17.86 -15.12 8.20
N HIS A 224 -16.85 -14.40 8.68
CA HIS A 224 -15.50 -14.98 8.82
C HIS A 224 -15.09 -15.11 10.28
N GLU A 225 -14.73 -16.33 10.67
CA GLU A 225 -14.14 -16.63 11.98
C GLU A 225 -12.88 -15.79 12.21
N GLU A 226 -12.68 -15.35 13.45
CA GLU A 226 -11.60 -14.46 13.92
C GLU A 226 -10.20 -15.12 13.90
N ASP A 227 -9.85 -15.87 12.85
CA ASP A 227 -8.48 -16.35 12.71
C ASP A 227 -7.52 -15.16 12.49
N ASP A 228 -6.43 -15.11 13.25
CA ASP A 228 -5.43 -14.03 13.20
C ASP A 228 -4.76 -14.01 11.81
N VAL A 229 -4.92 -12.92 11.07
CA VAL A 229 -4.32 -12.77 9.75
C VAL A 229 -2.86 -12.41 9.92
N ARG A 230 -1.98 -13.37 9.61
CA ARG A 230 -0.54 -13.14 9.64
C ARG A 230 -0.12 -12.25 8.48
N ALA A 231 0.31 -11.03 8.80
CA ALA A 231 0.75 -10.04 7.83
C ALA A 231 2.05 -9.40 8.32
N THR A 232 3.18 -9.97 7.87
CA THR A 232 4.52 -9.64 8.38
C THR A 232 5.21 -8.51 7.61
N PHE A 233 4.54 -7.92 6.61
CA PHE A 233 5.10 -6.79 5.88
C PHE A 233 4.91 -5.46 6.64
N MET A 234 5.73 -4.47 6.28
CA MET A 234 5.74 -3.16 6.91
C MET A 234 4.72 -2.27 6.23
N VAL A 235 3.90 -1.58 7.02
CA VAL A 235 2.92 -0.60 6.53
C VAL A 235 3.37 0.83 6.82
N ASP A 236 4.12 1.05 7.91
CA ASP A 236 4.77 2.34 8.20
C ASP A 236 6.22 2.29 7.71
N LEU A 237 6.48 2.89 6.56
CA LEU A 237 7.76 2.83 5.86
C LEU A 237 8.83 3.69 6.55
N ASP A 238 8.42 4.77 7.20
CA ASP A 238 9.33 5.65 7.94
C ASP A 238 9.76 4.98 9.25
N LEU A 239 8.80 4.41 10.01
CA LEU A 239 9.10 3.63 11.22
C LEU A 239 9.93 2.39 10.88
N ALA A 240 9.74 1.78 9.71
CA ALA A 240 10.54 0.63 9.29
C ALA A 240 12.04 0.95 9.17
N MET A 241 12.42 2.23 9.04
CA MET A 241 13.83 2.64 9.02
C MET A 241 14.51 2.45 10.38
N THR A 242 13.76 2.61 11.47
CA THR A 242 14.29 2.60 12.85
C THR A 242 13.82 1.37 13.64
N ASP A 243 12.55 1.00 13.55
CA ASP A 243 11.93 -0.15 14.24
C ASP A 243 11.01 -0.95 13.28
N PRO A 244 11.58 -1.91 12.53
CA PRO A 244 10.84 -2.76 11.60
C PRO A 244 9.76 -3.61 12.25
N ASP A 245 9.95 -3.99 13.51
CA ASP A 245 8.98 -4.85 14.19
C ASP A 245 7.74 -4.00 14.52
N ALA A 246 7.92 -2.82 15.12
CA ALA A 246 6.82 -1.90 15.36
C ALA A 246 6.14 -1.41 14.08
N ALA A 247 6.86 -1.33 12.95
CA ALA A 247 6.34 -0.94 11.64
C ALA A 247 5.49 -2.00 10.92
N ARG A 248 5.45 -3.24 11.43
CA ARG A 248 4.65 -4.31 10.83
C ARG A 248 3.17 -3.99 10.90
N VAL A 249 2.45 -4.35 9.84
CA VAL A 249 1.02 -4.10 9.74
C VAL A 249 0.23 -4.78 10.86
N GLU A 250 0.62 -6.00 11.27
CA GLU A 250 -0.03 -6.71 12.39
C GLU A 250 0.17 -6.01 13.74
N ASN A 251 1.35 -5.44 13.99
CA ASN A 251 1.66 -4.75 15.23
C ASN A 251 0.97 -3.39 15.32
N LEU A 252 0.95 -2.63 14.22
CA LEU A 252 0.19 -1.38 14.15
C LEU A 252 -1.32 -1.64 14.27
N ALA A 253 -1.85 -2.62 13.54
CA ALA A 253 -3.27 -2.95 13.61
C ALA A 253 -3.71 -3.32 15.05
N LYS A 254 -2.89 -4.07 15.79
CA LYS A 254 -3.17 -4.43 17.19
C LYS A 254 -3.27 -3.20 18.11
N ARG A 255 -2.46 -2.16 17.88
CA ARG A 255 -2.44 -0.93 18.68
C ARG A 255 -3.53 0.08 18.33
N PHE A 256 -4.34 -0.18 17.30
CA PHE A 256 -5.36 0.74 16.81
C PHE A 256 -6.32 1.21 17.91
N GLU A 257 -6.98 0.27 18.60
CA GLU A 257 -7.99 0.61 19.61
C GLU A 257 -7.37 1.33 20.81
N ASP A 258 -6.20 0.89 21.26
CA ASP A 258 -5.48 1.50 22.38
C ASP A 258 -5.16 2.98 22.10
N ILE A 259 -4.66 3.28 20.90
CA ILE A 259 -4.32 4.65 20.50
C ILE A 259 -5.59 5.48 20.27
N ALA A 260 -6.63 4.90 19.65
CA ALA A 260 -7.89 5.59 19.43
C ALA A 260 -8.55 6.02 20.74
N LEU A 261 -8.59 5.12 21.73
CA LEU A 261 -9.11 5.41 23.08
C LEU A 261 -8.23 6.43 23.80
N PHE A 262 -6.91 6.27 23.77
CA PHE A 262 -5.99 7.20 24.41
C PHE A 262 -6.21 8.63 23.90
N ARG A 263 -6.38 8.81 22.58
CA ARG A 263 -6.66 10.13 22.02
C ARG A 263 -7.96 10.72 22.51
N GLU A 264 -9.04 9.96 22.48
CA GLU A 264 -10.34 10.42 22.94
C GLU A 264 -10.34 10.92 24.39
N PHE A 265 -9.50 10.34 25.25
CA PHE A 265 -9.33 10.79 26.64
C PHE A 265 -8.29 11.89 26.84
N THR A 266 -7.47 12.23 25.84
CA THR A 266 -6.36 13.20 25.98
C THR A 266 -6.48 14.42 25.08
N THR A 267 -7.24 14.34 23.99
CA THR A 267 -7.66 15.51 23.22
C THR A 267 -8.86 16.11 23.93
N VAL A 268 -8.64 17.19 24.67
CA VAL A 268 -9.73 18.02 25.20
C VAL A 268 -10.54 18.49 23.99
N ASP A 269 -11.82 18.14 23.95
CA ASP A 269 -12.70 18.58 22.87
C ASP A 269 -12.74 20.12 22.90
N ASP A 270 -12.59 20.79 21.76
CA ASP A 270 -12.65 22.26 21.69
C ASP A 270 -14.00 22.78 22.23
N ASP A 271 -15.03 21.94 22.24
CA ASP A 271 -16.34 22.20 22.83
C ASP A 271 -16.30 22.21 24.37
N ASP A 272 -15.42 21.43 25.02
CA ASP A 272 -15.21 21.51 26.47
C ASP A 272 -14.49 22.81 26.85
N VAL A 273 -13.50 23.23 26.06
CA VAL A 273 -12.79 24.51 26.28
C VAL A 273 -13.75 25.71 26.15
N ARG A 274 -14.70 25.65 25.20
CA ARG A 274 -15.75 26.68 25.06
C ARG A 274 -16.76 26.66 26.21
N ASN A 275 -17.16 25.49 26.68
CA ASN A 275 -18.06 25.37 27.83
C ASN A 275 -17.41 25.86 29.14
N PHE A 276 -16.11 25.62 29.34
CA PHE A 276 -15.39 26.13 30.50
C PHE A 276 -15.15 27.65 30.46
N GLN A 277 -15.07 28.26 29.28
CA GLN A 277 -14.94 29.71 29.12
C GLN A 277 -16.27 30.47 29.27
N GLN A 278 -17.41 29.78 29.25
CA GLN A 278 -18.74 30.40 29.35
C GLN A 278 -19.31 30.44 30.78
N ILE A 279 -18.58 29.93 31.77
CA ILE A 279 -18.94 30.05 33.19
C ILE A 279 -18.37 31.38 33.72
N ASP A 280 -19.11 32.47 33.50
CA ASP A 280 -18.84 33.77 34.11
C ASP A 280 -19.03 33.71 35.64
N PRO A 281 -18.14 34.29 36.47
CA PRO A 281 -18.18 34.24 37.92
C PRO A 281 -19.13 35.31 38.53
N THR A 282 -20.31 35.50 37.95
CA THR A 282 -21.32 36.44 38.47
C THR A 282 -22.65 35.77 38.72
N ASP A 283 -22.69 34.73 39.55
CA ASP A 283 -23.91 34.39 40.29
C ASP A 283 -23.65 33.80 41.69
N ALA A 284 -22.56 34.22 42.33
CA ALA A 284 -22.32 33.94 43.75
C ALA A 284 -22.54 35.23 44.57
N GLY A 285 -23.77 35.75 44.58
CA GLY A 285 -23.98 37.03 45.26
C GLY A 285 -25.38 37.61 45.33
N ARG A 286 -26.46 36.81 45.46
CA ARG A 286 -27.75 37.39 45.89
C ARG A 286 -28.65 36.44 46.67
N GLY A 287 -28.12 35.94 47.78
CA GLY A 287 -28.92 35.45 48.89
C GLY A 287 -28.97 36.48 50.03
N SER A 288 -30.19 36.85 50.44
CA SER A 288 -30.55 37.32 51.80
C SER A 288 -30.53 38.82 52.12
N ARG A 289 -31.71 39.45 52.02
CA ARG A 289 -32.31 40.44 52.94
C ARG A 289 -33.66 40.83 52.31
N SER A 290 -34.82 40.80 52.95
CA SER A 290 -35.20 40.87 54.37
C SER A 290 -36.69 40.53 54.46
N GLY A 291 -37.09 39.84 55.53
CA GLY A 291 -38.49 39.77 55.94
C GLY A 291 -38.92 40.96 56.79
N SER A 292 -40.24 40.99 57.04
CA SER A 292 -40.98 41.69 58.11
C SER A 292 -41.49 43.09 57.82
N GLY A 293 -42.82 43.23 57.85
CA GLY A 293 -43.58 44.49 57.84
C GLY A 293 -44.94 44.34 57.20
#